data_AF-A0A7K9M9V5-F1
#
_entry.id   AF-A0A7K9M9V5-F1
#
_cell.length_a   1.000
_cell.length_b   1.000
_cell.length_c   1.000
_cell.angle_alpha   90.00
_cell.angle_beta   90.00
_cell.angle_gamma   90.00
#
_symmetry.space_group_name_H-M   'P 1'
#
loop_
_entity.id
_entity.type
_entity.pdbx_description
1 polymer ?
#
loop_
_entity_poly.entity_id
_entity_poly.type
_entity_poly.pdbx_seq_one_letter_code
_entity_poly.pdbx_strand_id
1 'polypeptide(L)'
;MQDLDKKLLKLNRQIQEDERISSNPIVKIVYGDPVTFLSQLPKDSHIHHSKMWSCRRRISVENLGHVVQQKNAKDTVPLLWKFLQKETELRLVKFLPEILALQRDLVRRFQNTADVKHCSIRDFLNEPLSDVMRDLLQRRVNVFLSVWNKLRSSLDTNGEIKLPKGYCDAELTLDSKLEVLLPRRRGLGLCSTALASYLISLHNDFIHAVNKHIKEDDRYLISPSEVADLHLISYEVERDLIPLILSNCQYSMEKGGQTLQDFDLERIQQQVISKFLQGKPLITLTGIPTLVYRHDRNYEQLFNDVRNKLDQSALPSSVMNMISGELQSYSDVCDALSITEITLGFLAMAGENAEMLLTDYIEEVLQMGDQTNPHVLQALRRCHLKHNIALWQLLCTRKSEQLLRLKRDPFVDVSTVYKAELSPDIAKLLNAFLVQSRLETFLQELHEMIVLKLRPVRAVDEFRPTWSLKESLIPYLDAKYSDLATELEEMFPDEILLSHATATWKAAAVFKR
;
A
#
# COMPACT_ATOMS: atom_id res chain seq x y z
N MET A 1 -33.79 20.87 2.16
CA MET A 1 -35.26 20.75 2.21
C MET A 1 -35.83 21.96 2.93
N GLN A 2 -36.19 23.01 2.20
CA GLN A 2 -36.87 24.17 2.81
C GLN A 2 -38.32 23.79 3.16
N ASP A 3 -38.84 24.30 4.29
CA ASP A 3 -40.20 24.09 4.84
C ASP A 3 -40.56 22.68 5.36
N LEU A 4 -39.61 21.76 5.52
CA LEU A 4 -39.91 20.44 6.09
C LEU A 4 -40.48 20.52 7.50
N ASP A 5 -39.95 21.42 8.35
CA ASP A 5 -40.38 21.52 9.75
C ASP A 5 -41.85 21.96 9.88
N LYS A 6 -42.31 22.89 9.04
CA LYS A 6 -43.72 23.31 8.98
C LYS A 6 -44.62 22.18 8.46
N LYS A 7 -44.15 21.43 7.46
CA LYS A 7 -44.88 20.28 6.91
C LYS A 7 -44.98 19.14 7.92
N LEU A 8 -43.93 18.86 8.69
CA LEU A 8 -43.93 17.86 9.76
C LEU A 8 -44.91 18.23 10.88
N LEU A 9 -44.95 19.50 11.30
CA LEU A 9 -45.94 19.95 12.29
C LEU A 9 -47.38 19.78 11.79
N LYS A 10 -47.63 20.11 10.51
CA LYS A 10 -48.96 19.94 9.90
C LYS A 10 -49.34 18.46 9.76
N LEU A 11 -48.41 17.61 9.33
CA LEU A 11 -48.62 16.17 9.20
C LEU A 11 -48.87 15.51 10.55
N ASN A 12 -48.10 15.87 11.58
CA ASN A 12 -48.30 15.36 12.94
C ASN A 12 -49.68 15.75 13.48
N ARG A 13 -50.16 16.97 13.19
CA ARG A 13 -51.52 17.39 13.54
C ARG A 13 -52.58 16.56 12.80
N GLN A 14 -52.40 16.30 11.51
CA GLN A 14 -53.32 15.46 10.73
C GLN A 14 -53.36 14.01 11.22
N ILE A 15 -52.23 13.45 11.64
CA ILE A 15 -52.15 12.09 12.22
C ILE A 15 -52.83 12.05 13.59
N GLN A 16 -52.66 13.10 14.39
CA GLN A 16 -53.30 13.23 15.70
C GLN A 16 -54.83 13.33 15.60
N GLU A 17 -55.34 14.00 14.56
CA GLU A 17 -56.76 14.21 14.30
C GLU A 17 -57.42 13.05 13.53
N ASP A 18 -56.66 12.04 13.08
CA ASP A 18 -57.21 10.87 12.38
C ASP A 18 -58.10 10.04 13.33
N GLU A 19 -59.39 10.00 13.05
CA GLU A 19 -60.41 9.31 13.86
C GLU A 19 -60.11 7.83 14.10
N ARG A 20 -59.36 7.18 13.20
CA ARG A 20 -58.98 5.77 13.32
C ARG A 20 -57.92 5.51 14.41
N ILE A 21 -57.15 6.53 14.76
CA ILE A 21 -55.95 6.41 15.62
C ILE A 21 -56.08 7.32 16.86
N SER A 22 -56.83 8.40 16.78
CA SER A 22 -57.00 9.41 17.83
C SER A 22 -57.61 8.87 19.14
N SER A 23 -58.36 7.76 19.09
CA SER A 23 -58.90 7.08 20.28
C SER A 23 -57.85 6.25 21.03
N ASN A 24 -56.72 5.93 20.40
CA ASN A 24 -55.67 5.12 21.00
C ASN A 24 -54.95 5.90 22.14
N PRO A 25 -54.89 5.36 23.37
CA PRO A 25 -54.26 6.03 24.49
C PRO A 25 -52.78 6.35 24.25
N ILE A 26 -52.04 5.51 23.52
CA ILE A 26 -50.62 5.74 23.22
C ILE A 26 -50.43 7.01 22.39
N VAL A 27 -51.29 7.23 21.42
CA VAL A 27 -51.22 8.40 20.52
C VAL A 27 -51.53 9.68 21.30
N LYS A 28 -52.49 9.62 22.22
CA LYS A 28 -52.80 10.73 23.13
C LYS A 28 -51.67 11.04 24.12
N ILE A 29 -50.88 10.05 24.56
CA ILE A 29 -49.69 10.28 25.40
C ILE A 29 -48.54 10.92 24.59
N VAL A 30 -48.30 10.42 23.38
CA VAL A 30 -47.13 10.81 22.57
C VAL A 30 -47.30 12.18 21.91
N TYR A 31 -48.50 12.49 21.40
CA TYR A 31 -48.79 13.72 20.65
C TYR A 31 -49.70 14.70 21.39
N GLY A 32 -50.34 14.29 22.49
CA GLY A 32 -51.27 15.09 23.28
C GLY A 32 -50.80 15.31 24.71
N ASP A 33 -51.70 15.86 25.54
CA ASP A 33 -51.44 16.04 26.97
C ASP A 33 -52.07 14.89 27.78
N PRO A 34 -51.26 14.05 28.46
CA PRO A 34 -51.75 12.91 29.23
C PRO A 34 -52.67 13.31 30.40
N VAL A 35 -52.58 14.54 30.91
CA VAL A 35 -53.42 15.03 32.03
C VAL A 35 -54.91 15.12 31.62
N THR A 36 -55.20 15.20 30.31
CA THR A 36 -56.58 15.31 29.79
C THR A 36 -57.41 14.04 29.94
N PHE A 37 -56.79 12.87 30.12
CA PHE A 37 -57.51 11.59 30.24
C PHE A 37 -56.99 10.66 31.33
N LEU A 38 -55.82 10.92 31.92
CA LEU A 38 -55.30 10.19 33.08
C LEU A 38 -55.57 10.98 34.36
N SER A 39 -56.66 10.64 35.03
CA SER A 39 -57.14 11.34 36.25
C SER A 39 -56.23 11.18 37.48
N GLN A 40 -55.31 10.20 37.46
CA GLN A 40 -54.37 9.91 38.53
C GLN A 40 -53.12 10.81 38.53
N LEU A 41 -52.92 11.62 37.48
CA LEU A 41 -51.78 12.52 37.39
C LEU A 41 -52.00 13.79 38.24
N PRO A 42 -50.94 14.36 38.84
CA PRO A 42 -51.03 15.62 39.57
C PRO A 42 -51.58 16.74 38.66
N LYS A 43 -52.64 17.41 39.12
CA LYS A 43 -53.22 18.59 38.45
C LYS A 43 -52.53 19.86 38.96
N ASP A 44 -52.33 20.84 38.07
CA ASP A 44 -51.79 22.18 38.40
C ASP A 44 -50.38 22.21 39.02
N SER A 45 -49.53 21.23 38.68
CA SER A 45 -48.11 21.26 39.07
C SER A 45 -47.25 21.98 38.04
N HIS A 46 -46.40 22.90 38.50
CA HIS A 46 -45.40 23.57 37.65
C HIS A 46 -44.31 22.63 37.10
N ILE A 47 -44.10 21.47 37.72
CA ILE A 47 -43.04 20.51 37.37
C ILE A 47 -43.57 19.21 36.73
N HIS A 48 -44.81 18.81 37.04
CA HIS A 48 -45.44 17.62 36.46
C HIS A 48 -46.33 17.95 35.25
N HIS A 49 -45.82 18.82 34.37
CA HIS A 49 -46.48 19.18 33.10
C HIS A 49 -45.92 18.36 31.93
N SER A 50 -46.78 18.05 30.94
CA SER A 50 -46.44 17.27 29.74
C SER A 50 -45.18 17.75 29.00
N LYS A 51 -44.99 19.07 28.95
CA LYS A 51 -43.80 19.71 28.34
C LYS A 51 -42.48 19.36 29.05
N MET A 52 -42.47 19.17 30.37
CA MET A 52 -41.26 18.81 31.14
C MET A 52 -40.83 17.37 30.88
N TRP A 53 -41.80 16.48 30.68
CA TRP A 53 -41.59 15.05 30.45
C TRP A 53 -41.56 14.67 28.96
N SER A 54 -41.51 15.67 28.07
CA SER A 54 -41.42 15.45 26.63
C SER A 54 -40.04 14.93 26.21
N CYS A 55 -40.02 13.97 25.29
CA CYS A 55 -38.78 13.43 24.74
C CYS A 55 -38.07 14.47 23.87
N ARG A 56 -36.78 14.69 24.11
CA ARG A 56 -35.92 15.54 23.28
C ARG A 56 -35.00 14.69 22.41
N ARG A 57 -34.61 15.22 21.26
CA ARG A 57 -33.62 14.56 20.40
C ARG A 57 -32.27 14.56 21.12
N ARG A 58 -31.62 13.38 21.17
CA ARG A 58 -30.23 13.27 21.64
C ARG A 58 -29.34 14.02 20.65
N ILE A 59 -28.41 14.83 21.16
CA ILE A 59 -27.41 15.51 20.34
C ILE A 59 -26.38 14.48 19.88
N SER A 60 -26.10 14.47 18.58
CA SER A 60 -25.12 13.59 17.94
C SER A 60 -24.31 14.37 16.90
N VAL A 61 -23.21 13.79 16.43
CA VAL A 61 -22.35 14.36 15.39
C VAL A 61 -23.13 14.52 14.08
N GLU A 62 -23.96 13.53 13.73
CA GLU A 62 -24.80 13.55 12.54
C GLU A 62 -25.84 14.67 12.61
N ASN A 63 -26.45 14.86 13.78
CA ASN A 63 -27.40 15.96 14.00
C ASN A 63 -26.71 17.32 13.77
N LEU A 64 -25.50 17.52 14.32
CA LEU A 64 -24.73 18.75 14.07
C LEU A 64 -24.39 18.91 12.58
N GLY A 65 -24.03 17.83 11.89
CA GLY A 65 -23.81 17.83 10.43
C GLY A 65 -25.05 18.28 9.66
N HIS A 66 -26.24 17.81 10.04
CA HIS A 66 -27.50 18.26 9.45
C HIS A 66 -27.77 19.74 9.73
N VAL A 67 -27.49 20.24 10.94
CA VAL A 67 -27.65 21.66 11.29
C VAL A 67 -26.75 22.55 10.42
N VAL A 68 -25.48 22.18 10.22
CA VAL A 68 -24.55 22.94 9.35
C VAL A 68 -25.08 22.99 7.91
N GLN A 69 -25.63 21.89 7.40
CA GLN A 69 -26.25 21.85 6.06
C GLN A 69 -27.50 22.71 5.96
N GLN A 70 -28.40 22.63 6.95
CA GLN A 70 -29.65 23.38 6.97
C GLN A 70 -29.42 24.88 7.04
N LYS A 71 -28.45 25.32 7.85
CA LYS A 71 -28.05 26.72 7.96
C LYS A 71 -27.24 27.23 6.74
N ASN A 72 -26.93 26.37 5.78
CA ASN A 72 -26.03 26.64 4.67
C ASN A 72 -24.68 27.25 5.14
N ALA A 73 -24.19 26.83 6.30
CA ALA A 73 -23.06 27.44 6.99
C ALA A 73 -21.70 26.90 6.50
N LYS A 74 -21.64 26.34 5.28
CA LYS A 74 -20.43 25.70 4.76
C LYS A 74 -19.28 26.70 4.60
N ASP A 75 -19.59 27.90 4.12
CA ASP A 75 -18.60 28.96 3.93
C ASP A 75 -18.24 29.67 5.25
N THR A 76 -19.15 29.65 6.22
CA THR A 76 -18.95 30.21 7.56
C THR A 76 -18.04 29.32 8.41
N VAL A 77 -18.27 28.00 8.37
CA VAL A 77 -17.53 27.01 9.18
C VAL A 77 -16.95 25.88 8.30
N PRO A 78 -16.04 26.20 7.37
CA PRO A 78 -15.55 25.25 6.38
C PRO A 78 -14.75 24.08 6.98
N LEU A 79 -14.01 24.30 8.07
CA LEU A 79 -13.23 23.26 8.73
C LEU A 79 -14.10 22.33 9.55
N LEU A 80 -15.10 22.87 10.25
CA LEU A 80 -16.09 22.05 10.95
C LEU A 80 -16.91 21.23 9.96
N TRP A 81 -17.30 21.83 8.83
CA TRP A 81 -17.98 21.11 7.76
C TRP A 81 -17.13 19.96 7.23
N LYS A 82 -15.87 20.20 6.86
CA LYS A 82 -14.92 19.16 6.43
C LYS A 82 -14.75 18.07 7.49
N PHE A 83 -14.60 18.46 8.76
CA PHE A 83 -14.48 17.54 9.90
C PHE A 83 -15.69 16.61 10.00
N LEU A 84 -16.91 17.15 9.98
CA LEU A 84 -18.13 16.35 10.09
C LEU A 84 -18.34 15.41 8.89
N GLN A 85 -17.89 15.79 7.70
CA GLN A 85 -17.96 14.91 6.51
C GLN A 85 -17.04 13.69 6.62
N LYS A 86 -15.92 13.82 7.33
CA LYS A 86 -14.86 12.81 7.41
C LYS A 86 -14.64 12.23 8.81
N GLU A 87 -15.48 12.61 9.78
CA GLU A 87 -15.32 12.26 11.20
C GLU A 87 -15.14 10.76 11.43
N THR A 88 -15.95 9.95 10.74
CA THR A 88 -15.97 8.49 10.93
C THR A 88 -14.68 7.81 10.46
N GLU A 89 -14.01 8.40 9.46
CA GLU A 89 -12.69 8.01 8.96
C GLU A 89 -11.59 8.63 9.82
N LEU A 90 -11.70 9.92 10.17
CA LEU A 90 -10.69 10.70 10.87
C LEU A 90 -10.40 10.15 12.26
N ARG A 91 -11.43 9.69 12.98
CA ARG A 91 -11.28 9.03 14.29
C ARG A 91 -10.42 7.76 14.24
N LEU A 92 -10.16 7.20 13.06
CA LEU A 92 -9.32 6.01 12.88
C LEU A 92 -7.84 6.36 12.76
N VAL A 93 -7.49 7.63 12.53
CA VAL A 93 -6.09 8.10 12.46
C VAL A 93 -5.34 7.76 13.75
N LYS A 94 -6.00 7.80 14.91
CA LYS A 94 -5.40 7.42 16.20
C LYS A 94 -4.80 6.00 16.25
N PHE A 95 -5.20 5.11 15.34
CA PHE A 95 -4.67 3.74 15.27
C PHE A 95 -3.43 3.60 14.38
N LEU A 96 -3.01 4.67 13.70
CA LEU A 96 -1.84 4.68 12.84
C LEU A 96 -0.54 4.20 13.54
N PRO A 97 -0.24 4.56 14.82
CA PRO A 97 1.00 4.12 15.48
C PRO A 97 1.05 2.60 15.65
N GLU A 98 -0.08 1.97 15.99
CA GLU A 98 -0.18 0.51 16.13
C GLU A 98 -0.04 -0.20 14.79
N ILE A 99 -0.61 0.36 13.72
CA ILE A 99 -0.47 -0.15 12.35
C ILE A 99 1.00 -0.05 11.89
N LEU A 100 1.65 1.10 12.09
CA LEU A 100 3.06 1.29 11.74
C LEU A 100 3.99 0.42 12.60
N ALA A 101 3.65 0.19 13.87
CA ALA A 101 4.39 -0.73 14.73
C ALA A 101 4.27 -2.18 14.24
N LEU A 102 3.05 -2.63 13.89
CA LEU A 102 2.83 -3.95 13.27
C LEU A 102 3.67 -4.11 12.01
N GLN A 103 3.63 -3.12 11.11
CA GLN A 103 4.38 -3.15 9.86
C GLN A 103 5.89 -3.20 10.11
N ARG A 104 6.43 -2.42 11.06
CA ARG A 104 7.85 -2.47 11.43
C ARG A 104 8.27 -3.84 11.94
N ASP A 105 7.46 -4.45 12.82
CA ASP A 105 7.75 -5.76 13.37
C ASP A 105 7.72 -6.86 12.29
N LEU A 106 6.76 -6.78 11.37
CA LEU A 106 6.67 -7.67 10.22
C LEU A 106 7.85 -7.49 9.26
N VAL A 107 8.25 -6.25 8.95
CA VAL A 107 9.43 -5.97 8.14
C VAL A 107 10.67 -6.58 8.79
N ARG A 108 10.91 -6.32 10.09
CA ARG A 108 12.06 -6.89 10.82
C ARG A 108 12.08 -8.43 10.78
N ARG A 109 10.91 -9.07 10.89
CA ARG A 109 10.80 -10.53 10.89
C ARG A 109 11.02 -11.15 9.51
N PHE A 110 10.56 -10.50 8.44
CA PHE A 110 10.52 -11.08 7.09
C PHE A 110 11.57 -10.52 6.13
N GLN A 111 12.34 -9.48 6.50
CA GLN A 111 13.34 -8.83 5.63
C GLN A 111 14.37 -9.80 5.04
N ASN A 112 14.75 -10.84 5.80
CA ASN A 112 15.79 -11.79 5.43
C ASN A 112 15.24 -13.12 4.91
N THR A 113 13.92 -13.27 4.81
CA THR A 113 13.31 -14.51 4.34
C THR A 113 13.31 -14.54 2.82
N ALA A 114 13.81 -15.64 2.23
CA ALA A 114 13.87 -15.79 0.78
C ALA A 114 12.47 -15.85 0.14
N ASP A 115 11.47 -16.43 0.82
CA ASP A 115 10.13 -16.63 0.26
C ASP A 115 9.02 -16.01 1.13
N VAL A 116 7.94 -15.60 0.45
CA VAL A 116 6.70 -15.16 1.09
C VAL A 116 6.08 -16.38 1.78
N LYS A 117 5.91 -16.31 3.11
CA LYS A 117 5.22 -17.38 3.82
C LYS A 117 3.74 -17.41 3.42
N HIS A 118 3.36 -18.44 2.67
CA HIS A 118 1.97 -18.67 2.26
C HIS A 118 1.18 -19.36 3.39
N CYS A 119 0.66 -18.56 4.32
CA CYS A 119 -0.20 -19.03 5.40
C CYS A 119 -1.30 -18.01 5.72
N SER A 120 -2.29 -18.40 6.54
CA SER A 120 -3.30 -17.46 7.04
C SER A 120 -2.74 -16.61 8.19
N ILE A 121 -3.41 -15.51 8.50
CA ILE A 121 -3.08 -14.68 9.67
C ILE A 121 -3.21 -15.51 10.95
N ARG A 122 -4.22 -16.39 11.06
CA ARG A 122 -4.41 -17.29 12.20
C ARG A 122 -3.22 -18.22 12.39
N ASP A 123 -2.75 -18.86 11.32
CA ASP A 123 -1.60 -19.78 11.38
C ASP A 123 -0.34 -19.05 11.85
N PHE A 124 -0.13 -17.82 11.35
CA PHE A 124 0.98 -16.97 11.75
C PHE A 124 0.95 -16.59 13.24
N LEU A 125 -0.22 -16.29 13.79
CA LEU A 125 -0.40 -15.98 15.21
C LEU A 125 -0.17 -17.20 16.13
N ASN A 126 -0.38 -18.41 15.60
CA ASN A 126 -0.16 -19.67 16.33
C ASN A 126 1.31 -20.13 16.32
N GLU A 127 2.21 -19.42 15.63
CA GLU A 127 3.64 -19.72 15.65
C GLU A 127 4.25 -19.58 17.06
N PRO A 128 5.34 -20.34 17.36
CA PRO A 128 5.97 -20.30 18.67
C PRO A 128 6.56 -18.91 18.95
N LEU A 129 5.86 -18.16 19.81
CA LEU A 129 6.20 -16.84 20.33
C LEU A 129 5.94 -16.84 21.83
N SER A 130 6.65 -16.00 22.60
CA SER A 130 6.31 -15.75 24.00
C SER A 130 4.89 -15.19 24.11
N ASP A 131 4.16 -15.55 25.17
CA ASP A 131 2.74 -15.17 25.33
C ASP A 131 2.51 -13.64 25.24
N VAL A 132 3.36 -12.84 25.88
CA VAL A 132 3.30 -11.36 25.82
C VAL A 132 3.40 -10.83 24.38
N MET A 133 4.32 -11.39 23.59
CA MET A 133 4.51 -11.00 22.20
C MET A 133 3.34 -11.43 21.32
N ARG A 134 2.76 -12.61 21.60
CA ARG A 134 1.56 -13.11 20.89
C ARG A 134 0.37 -12.18 21.14
N ASP A 135 0.11 -11.82 22.40
CA ASP A 135 -1.00 -10.94 22.77
C ASP A 135 -0.87 -9.55 22.13
N LEU A 136 0.33 -8.98 22.15
CA LEU A 136 0.61 -7.69 21.51
C LEU A 136 0.40 -7.75 19.99
N LEU A 137 0.94 -8.78 19.34
CA LEU A 137 0.80 -8.99 17.90
C LEU A 137 -0.67 -9.19 17.51
N GLN A 138 -1.40 -10.02 18.26
CA GLN A 138 -2.83 -10.26 18.03
C GLN A 138 -3.65 -8.97 18.20
N ARG A 139 -3.36 -8.16 19.23
CA ARG A 139 -4.00 -6.85 19.40
C ARG A 139 -3.78 -5.94 18.18
N ARG A 140 -2.54 -5.83 17.71
CA ARG A 140 -2.19 -5.00 16.54
C ARG A 140 -2.84 -5.49 15.25
N VAL A 141 -2.87 -6.80 15.04
CA VAL A 141 -3.56 -7.42 13.91
C VAL A 141 -5.06 -7.11 13.97
N ASN A 142 -5.69 -7.25 15.14
CA ASN A 142 -7.11 -6.92 15.30
C ASN A 142 -7.40 -5.44 15.02
N VAL A 143 -6.51 -4.53 15.44
CA VAL A 143 -6.60 -3.11 15.10
C VAL A 143 -6.52 -2.92 13.59
N PHE A 144 -5.52 -3.52 12.93
CA PHE A 144 -5.37 -3.44 11.48
C PHE A 144 -6.64 -3.91 10.74
N LEU A 145 -7.14 -5.10 11.07
CA LEU A 145 -8.34 -5.67 10.45
C LEU A 145 -9.57 -4.79 10.67
N SER A 146 -9.75 -4.28 11.90
CA SER A 146 -10.88 -3.39 12.21
C SER A 146 -10.83 -2.09 11.42
N VAL A 147 -9.64 -1.47 11.31
CA VAL A 147 -9.45 -0.21 10.59
C VAL A 147 -9.58 -0.41 9.09
N TRP A 148 -9.00 -1.48 8.55
CA TRP A 148 -9.18 -1.87 7.14
C TRP A 148 -10.65 -2.06 6.79
N ASN A 149 -11.39 -2.88 7.54
CA ASN A 149 -12.79 -3.19 7.23
C ASN A 149 -13.69 -1.95 7.27
N LYS A 150 -13.34 -0.93 8.08
CA LYS A 150 -14.03 0.36 8.12
C LYS A 150 -13.65 1.29 6.97
N LEU A 151 -12.43 1.18 6.43
CA LEU A 151 -11.90 2.10 5.41
C LEU A 151 -11.85 1.52 3.99
N ARG A 152 -12.07 0.21 3.79
CA ARG A 152 -11.92 -0.46 2.48
C ARG A 152 -12.68 0.21 1.34
N SER A 153 -13.90 0.69 1.58
CA SER A 153 -14.70 1.41 0.57
C SER A 153 -14.14 2.81 0.27
N SER A 154 -13.62 3.50 1.29
CA SER A 154 -12.98 4.81 1.12
C SER A 154 -11.62 4.70 0.45
N LEU A 155 -10.88 3.60 0.68
CA LEU A 155 -9.63 3.28 0.02
C LEU A 155 -9.83 3.00 -1.49
N ASP A 156 -10.88 2.26 -1.84
CA ASP A 156 -11.19 1.95 -3.24
C ASP A 156 -11.53 3.21 -4.06
N THR A 157 -12.26 4.14 -3.44
CA THR A 157 -12.75 5.36 -4.11
C THR A 157 -11.75 6.52 -4.04
N ASN A 158 -11.25 6.83 -2.85
CA ASN A 158 -10.48 8.04 -2.55
C ASN A 158 -8.99 7.78 -2.28
N GLY A 159 -8.54 6.52 -2.30
CA GLY A 159 -7.14 6.18 -2.09
C GLY A 159 -6.24 6.66 -3.22
N GLU A 160 -5.07 7.20 -2.84
CA GLU A 160 -3.97 7.53 -3.76
C GLU A 160 -3.40 6.27 -4.42
N ILE A 161 -3.22 5.21 -3.62
CA ILE A 161 -2.79 3.91 -4.11
C ILE A 161 -3.99 3.18 -4.70
N LYS A 162 -4.02 3.03 -6.03
CA LYS A 162 -5.06 2.28 -6.73
C LYS A 162 -4.88 0.78 -6.50
N LEU A 163 -5.82 0.20 -5.75
CA LEU A 163 -5.86 -1.22 -5.45
C LEU A 163 -6.50 -1.99 -6.62
N PRO A 164 -6.01 -3.21 -6.93
CA PRO A 164 -6.67 -4.08 -7.91
C PRO A 164 -8.11 -4.43 -7.51
N LYS A 165 -8.98 -4.63 -8.52
CA LYS A 165 -10.36 -5.08 -8.31
C LYS A 165 -10.39 -6.39 -7.51
N GLY A 166 -11.32 -6.50 -6.56
CA GLY A 166 -11.45 -7.67 -5.68
C GLY A 166 -10.81 -7.50 -4.30
N TYR A 167 -9.89 -6.55 -4.12
CA TYR A 167 -9.13 -6.43 -2.86
C TYR A 167 -9.97 -5.79 -1.74
N CYS A 168 -10.90 -4.91 -2.10
CA CYS A 168 -11.76 -4.18 -1.17
C CYS A 168 -13.17 -4.79 -1.02
N ASP A 169 -13.47 -5.88 -1.74
CA ASP A 169 -14.82 -6.43 -1.89
C ASP A 169 -15.29 -7.16 -0.62
N ALA A 170 -14.39 -7.90 0.02
CA ALA A 170 -14.66 -8.70 1.21
C ALA A 170 -14.00 -8.12 2.47
N GLU A 171 -14.55 -8.47 3.63
CA GLU A 171 -13.90 -8.17 4.91
C GLU A 171 -12.68 -9.05 5.12
N LEU A 172 -11.59 -8.44 5.60
CA LEU A 172 -10.44 -9.19 6.06
C LEU A 172 -10.72 -9.76 7.46
N THR A 173 -10.36 -11.03 7.63
CA THR A 173 -10.51 -11.79 8.86
C THR A 173 -9.20 -12.49 9.20
N LEU A 174 -9.14 -13.17 10.34
CA LEU A 174 -7.96 -13.98 10.71
C LEU A 174 -7.69 -15.14 9.73
N ASP A 175 -8.69 -15.55 8.94
CA ASP A 175 -8.54 -16.58 7.91
C ASP A 175 -8.00 -16.03 6.58
N SER A 176 -7.85 -14.70 6.47
CA SER A 176 -7.23 -14.07 5.31
C SER A 176 -5.74 -14.39 5.20
N LYS A 177 -5.19 -14.28 3.99
CA LYS A 177 -3.76 -14.52 3.72
C LYS A 177 -2.89 -13.53 4.50
N LEU A 178 -1.82 -14.02 5.14
CA LEU A 178 -0.86 -13.19 5.89
C LEU A 178 -0.32 -12.01 5.06
N GLU A 179 -0.19 -12.19 3.75
CA GLU A 179 0.36 -11.20 2.82
C GLU A 179 -0.35 -9.84 2.88
N VAL A 180 -1.64 -9.78 3.26
CA VAL A 180 -2.39 -8.52 3.38
C VAL A 180 -1.85 -7.60 4.49
N LEU A 181 -1.15 -8.16 5.48
CA LEU A 181 -0.52 -7.41 6.57
C LEU A 181 0.90 -6.93 6.21
N LEU A 182 1.58 -7.63 5.30
CA LEU A 182 2.96 -7.33 4.93
C LEU A 182 2.99 -6.06 4.08
N PRO A 183 3.70 -4.99 4.49
CA PRO A 183 3.69 -3.73 3.75
C PRO A 183 4.53 -3.82 2.48
N ARG A 184 3.94 -4.30 1.39
CA ARG A 184 4.60 -4.42 0.08
C ARG A 184 4.03 -3.40 -0.90
N ARG A 185 4.81 -3.04 -1.90
CA ARG A 185 4.36 -2.18 -3.02
C ARG A 185 3.71 -2.96 -4.17
N ARG A 186 3.46 -4.26 -3.98
CA ARG A 186 2.93 -5.20 -4.97
C ARG A 186 2.08 -6.27 -4.29
N GLY A 187 1.24 -6.94 -5.08
CA GLY A 187 0.40 -8.05 -4.62
C GLY A 187 -0.53 -7.64 -3.48
N LEU A 188 -0.90 -8.61 -2.63
CA LEU A 188 -1.82 -8.39 -1.52
C LEU A 188 -1.25 -7.46 -0.44
N GLY A 189 0.08 -7.31 -0.37
CA GLY A 189 0.72 -6.38 0.56
C GLY A 189 0.44 -4.90 0.27
N LEU A 190 -0.13 -4.59 -0.90
CA LEU A 190 -0.68 -3.26 -1.20
C LEU A 190 -1.74 -2.84 -0.18
N CYS A 191 -2.51 -3.77 0.39
CA CYS A 191 -3.52 -3.45 1.40
C CYS A 191 -2.90 -2.74 2.62
N SER A 192 -1.80 -3.29 3.14
CA SER A 192 -1.08 -2.72 4.28
C SER A 192 -0.49 -1.34 3.96
N THR A 193 0.15 -1.21 2.79
CA THR A 193 0.74 0.06 2.34
C THR A 193 -0.32 1.14 2.09
N ALA A 194 -1.42 0.78 1.44
CA ALA A 194 -2.53 1.69 1.13
C ALA A 194 -3.22 2.19 2.40
N LEU A 195 -3.43 1.33 3.39
CA LEU A 195 -4.05 1.71 4.66
C LEU A 195 -3.22 2.77 5.40
N ALA A 196 -1.92 2.55 5.54
CA ALA A 196 -1.02 3.50 6.20
C ALA A 196 -0.95 4.83 5.44
N SER A 197 -0.79 4.77 4.11
CA SER A 197 -0.75 5.97 3.25
C SER A 197 -2.04 6.77 3.34
N TYR A 198 -3.19 6.12 3.38
CA TYR A 198 -4.49 6.77 3.46
C TYR A 198 -4.72 7.46 4.81
N LEU A 199 -4.35 6.83 5.92
CA LEU A 199 -4.45 7.45 7.25
C LEU A 199 -3.53 8.66 7.37
N ILE A 200 -2.32 8.60 6.80
CA ILE A 200 -1.38 9.73 6.74
C ILE A 200 -1.96 10.86 5.88
N SER A 201 -2.47 10.54 4.69
CA SER A 201 -3.08 11.52 3.78
C SER A 201 -4.30 12.20 4.44
N LEU A 202 -5.18 11.41 5.07
CA LEU A 202 -6.32 11.93 5.82
C LEU A 202 -5.90 12.86 6.96
N HIS A 203 -4.88 12.51 7.72
CA HIS A 203 -4.32 13.38 8.76
C HIS A 203 -3.78 14.69 8.16
N ASN A 204 -2.88 14.59 7.19
CA ASN A 204 -2.22 15.72 6.55
C ASN A 204 -3.21 16.68 5.88
N ASP A 205 -4.25 16.15 5.23
CA ASP A 205 -5.31 16.94 4.59
C ASP A 205 -6.05 17.86 5.57
N PHE A 206 -6.22 17.41 6.81
CA PHE A 206 -6.84 18.21 7.86
C PHE A 206 -5.86 19.25 8.42
N ILE A 207 -4.61 18.86 8.66
CA ILE A 207 -3.58 19.76 9.18
C ILE A 207 -3.29 20.89 8.19
N HIS A 208 -3.15 20.56 6.91
CA HIS A 208 -2.94 21.56 5.85
C HIS A 208 -4.13 22.54 5.75
N ALA A 209 -5.37 22.04 5.88
CA ALA A 209 -6.55 22.90 5.88
C ALA A 209 -6.59 23.84 7.10
N VAL A 210 -6.17 23.36 8.27
CA VAL A 210 -6.07 24.17 9.50
C VAL A 210 -4.96 25.21 9.38
N ASN A 211 -3.76 24.83 8.97
CA ASN A 211 -2.62 25.74 8.80
C ASN A 211 -2.95 26.88 7.82
N LYS A 212 -3.60 26.54 6.70
CA LYS A 212 -4.12 27.53 5.74
C LYS A 212 -5.15 28.49 6.36
N HIS A 213 -6.00 28.00 7.27
CA HIS A 213 -7.01 28.82 7.94
C HIS A 213 -6.40 29.77 8.98
N ILE A 214 -5.42 29.29 9.77
CA ILE A 214 -4.76 30.09 10.82
C ILE A 214 -3.54 30.88 10.32
N LYS A 215 -3.15 30.70 9.05
CA LYS A 215 -1.97 31.31 8.40
C LYS A 215 -0.65 30.94 9.08
N GLU A 216 -0.55 29.70 9.56
CA GLU A 216 0.71 29.10 10.01
C GLU A 216 1.41 28.40 8.84
N ASP A 217 2.73 28.27 8.94
CA ASP A 217 3.58 27.67 7.91
C ASP A 217 3.72 26.15 8.12
N ASP A 218 3.76 25.38 7.04
CA ASP A 218 3.74 23.91 7.00
C ASP A 218 5.11 23.27 7.35
N ARG A 219 5.91 23.92 8.21
CA ARG A 219 7.30 23.49 8.47
C ARG A 219 7.43 22.36 9.49
N TYR A 220 6.40 22.09 10.30
CA TYR A 220 6.47 21.02 11.30
C TYR A 220 6.23 19.65 10.64
N LEU A 221 7.31 19.00 10.25
CA LEU A 221 7.32 17.71 9.55
C LEU A 221 7.93 16.63 10.42
N ILE A 222 7.32 15.45 10.43
CA ILE A 222 7.87 14.25 11.07
C ILE A 222 7.86 13.04 10.14
N SER A 223 8.71 12.07 10.41
CA SER A 223 8.73 10.79 9.70
C SER A 223 7.73 9.78 10.31
N PRO A 224 7.22 8.80 9.53
CA PRO A 224 6.40 7.71 10.04
C PRO A 224 7.06 6.92 11.19
N SER A 225 8.40 6.88 11.24
CA SER A 225 9.14 6.24 12.33
C SER A 225 8.99 6.94 13.69
N GLU A 226 8.73 8.24 13.69
CA GLU A 226 8.63 9.10 14.89
C GLU A 226 7.18 9.31 15.34
N VAL A 227 6.20 8.80 14.59
CA VAL A 227 4.78 8.95 14.90
C VAL A 227 4.45 8.34 16.26
N ALA A 228 3.77 9.13 17.08
CA ALA A 228 3.28 8.79 18.41
C ALA A 228 1.89 9.41 18.60
N ASP A 229 1.15 8.98 19.62
CA ASP A 229 -0.26 9.39 19.83
C ASP A 229 -0.44 10.91 19.87
N LEU A 230 0.54 11.64 20.42
CA LEU A 230 0.49 13.11 20.51
C LEU A 230 0.56 13.81 19.15
N HIS A 231 1.20 13.18 18.16
CA HIS A 231 1.36 13.72 16.81
C HIS A 231 0.08 13.61 15.98
N LEU A 232 -0.89 12.80 16.41
CA LEU A 232 -2.05 12.44 15.60
C LEU A 232 -3.31 13.19 16.01
N ILE A 233 -4.22 13.35 15.06
CA ILE A 233 -5.60 13.74 15.33
C ILE A 233 -6.24 12.57 16.08
N SER A 234 -6.49 12.77 17.37
CA SER A 234 -7.00 11.74 18.28
C SER A 234 -8.04 12.35 19.21
N TYR A 235 -9.21 11.72 19.26
CA TYR A 235 -10.33 12.09 20.10
C TYR A 235 -11.29 10.90 20.26
N GLU A 236 -12.12 10.95 21.29
CA GLU A 236 -13.23 10.03 21.53
C GLU A 236 -14.57 10.75 21.40
N VAL A 237 -15.49 10.19 20.62
CA VAL A 237 -16.77 10.85 20.30
C VAL A 237 -17.57 11.17 21.57
N GLU A 238 -17.81 10.16 22.41
CA GLU A 238 -18.66 10.32 23.60
C GLU A 238 -17.98 11.10 24.73
N ARG A 239 -16.64 11.07 24.82
CA ARG A 239 -15.90 11.71 25.92
C ARG A 239 -15.45 13.13 25.60
N ASP A 240 -15.12 13.41 24.34
CA ASP A 240 -14.51 14.67 23.95
C ASP A 240 -15.46 15.50 23.07
N LEU A 241 -15.99 14.89 22.00
CA LEU A 241 -16.75 15.62 20.98
C LEU A 241 -18.17 15.95 21.42
N ILE A 242 -18.91 14.99 21.99
CA ILE A 242 -20.28 15.22 22.47
C ILE A 242 -20.32 16.30 23.55
N PRO A 243 -19.50 16.26 24.63
CA PRO A 243 -19.49 17.33 25.62
C PRO A 243 -19.14 18.72 25.04
N LEU A 244 -18.22 18.77 24.07
CA LEU A 244 -17.89 19.99 23.35
C LEU A 244 -19.12 20.54 22.62
N ILE A 245 -19.84 19.72 21.86
CA ILE A 245 -21.06 20.14 21.15
C ILE A 245 -22.14 20.59 22.14
N LEU A 246 -22.35 19.84 23.21
CA LEU A 246 -23.33 20.17 24.26
C LEU A 246 -23.05 21.53 24.91
N SER A 247 -21.77 21.83 25.19
CA SER A 247 -21.38 23.09 25.83
C SER A 247 -21.63 24.33 24.98
N ASN A 248 -21.78 24.15 23.66
CA ASN A 248 -22.06 25.22 22.70
C ASN A 248 -23.49 25.15 22.13
N CYS A 249 -24.36 24.37 22.79
CA CYS A 249 -25.78 24.29 22.50
C CYS A 249 -26.53 25.25 23.44
N GLN A 250 -27.07 26.33 22.89
CA GLN A 250 -27.84 27.32 23.64
C GLN A 250 -29.34 27.02 23.55
N TYR A 251 -30.03 27.24 24.66
CA TYR A 251 -31.50 27.15 24.73
C TYR A 251 -32.05 28.53 25.00
N SER A 252 -32.83 29.06 24.07
CA SER A 252 -33.56 30.33 24.24
C SER A 252 -35.05 30.06 24.41
N MET A 253 -35.71 30.87 25.24
CA MET A 253 -37.17 30.85 25.38
C MET A 253 -37.74 32.12 24.76
N GLU A 254 -38.51 31.97 23.68
CA GLU A 254 -39.26 33.10 23.13
C GLU A 254 -40.51 33.40 23.95
N LYS A 255 -40.97 34.66 23.94
CA LYS A 255 -42.24 35.10 24.54
C LYS A 255 -43.38 34.36 23.83
N GLY A 256 -43.82 33.24 24.40
CA GLY A 256 -44.71 32.26 23.76
C GLY A 256 -44.44 30.80 24.16
N GLY A 257 -43.38 30.53 24.93
CA GLY A 257 -43.16 29.22 25.56
C GLY A 257 -42.50 28.16 24.68
N GLN A 258 -41.99 28.53 23.50
CA GLN A 258 -41.18 27.65 22.67
C GLN A 258 -39.71 27.77 23.08
N THR A 259 -39.10 26.67 23.52
CA THR A 259 -37.64 26.53 23.67
C THR A 259 -37.03 26.26 22.30
N LEU A 260 -36.26 27.20 21.78
CA LEU A 260 -35.44 27.02 20.59
C LEU A 260 -34.06 26.54 21.00
N GLN A 261 -33.57 25.54 20.27
CA GLN A 261 -32.21 25.02 20.41
C GLN A 261 -31.36 25.62 19.30
N ASP A 262 -30.26 26.27 19.65
CA ASP A 262 -29.34 26.83 18.68
C ASP A 262 -27.89 26.42 18.95
N PHE A 263 -27.14 26.18 17.88
CA PHE A 263 -25.73 25.80 17.94
C PHE A 263 -24.85 26.95 17.48
N ASP A 264 -23.90 27.34 18.34
CA ASP A 264 -22.83 28.28 18.00
C ASP A 264 -21.75 27.55 17.19
N LEU A 265 -21.97 27.50 15.87
CA LEU A 265 -21.14 26.74 14.94
C LEU A 265 -19.70 27.28 14.88
N GLU A 266 -19.52 28.59 14.97
CA GLU A 266 -18.19 29.22 14.91
C GLU A 266 -17.37 28.86 16.14
N ARG A 267 -17.98 28.92 17.33
CA ARG A 267 -17.32 28.51 18.56
C ARG A 267 -17.02 27.02 18.61
N ILE A 268 -17.92 26.18 18.08
CA ILE A 268 -17.65 24.74 17.93
C ILE A 268 -16.45 24.52 17.01
N GLN A 269 -16.39 25.20 15.85
CA GLN A 269 -15.26 25.10 14.93
C GLN A 269 -13.95 25.48 15.62
N GLN A 270 -13.90 26.62 16.33
CA GLN A 270 -12.72 27.06 17.06
C GLN A 270 -12.28 26.05 18.12
N GLN A 271 -13.21 25.46 18.86
CA GLN A 271 -12.89 24.45 19.88
C GLN A 271 -12.40 23.14 19.28
N VAL A 272 -12.96 22.70 18.15
CA VAL A 272 -12.47 21.51 17.42
C VAL A 272 -11.05 21.74 16.92
N ILE A 273 -10.77 22.89 16.32
CA ILE A 273 -9.44 23.25 15.83
C ILE A 273 -8.44 23.26 16.98
N SER A 274 -8.70 24.07 18.01
CA SER A 274 -7.76 24.26 19.12
C SER A 274 -7.49 23.00 19.93
N LYS A 275 -8.49 22.12 20.12
CA LYS A 275 -8.32 20.92 20.95
C LYS A 275 -7.75 19.72 20.19
N PHE A 276 -8.12 19.53 18.92
CA PHE A 276 -7.85 18.27 18.23
C PHE A 276 -6.94 18.39 17.01
N LEU A 277 -6.90 19.56 16.36
CA LEU A 277 -6.26 19.70 15.04
C LEU A 277 -5.02 20.61 15.06
N GLN A 278 -5.02 21.68 15.87
CA GLN A 278 -3.92 22.63 15.91
C GLN A 278 -2.65 22.04 16.53
N GLY A 279 -1.49 22.45 16.01
CA GLY A 279 -0.17 22.07 16.54
C GLY A 279 0.26 20.64 16.19
N LYS A 280 -0.48 19.93 15.34
CA LYS A 280 -0.11 18.60 14.85
C LYS A 280 0.86 18.71 13.67
N PRO A 281 1.87 17.84 13.56
CA PRO A 281 2.79 17.85 12.42
C PRO A 281 2.14 17.28 11.16
N LEU A 282 2.74 17.62 10.01
CA LEU A 282 2.57 16.87 8.78
C LEU A 282 3.48 15.63 8.81
N ILE A 283 2.97 14.50 8.36
CA ILE A 283 3.70 13.22 8.35
C ILE A 283 4.18 12.94 6.93
N THR A 284 5.49 12.72 6.75
CA THR A 284 6.04 12.41 5.43
C THR A 284 5.64 11.00 4.98
N LEU A 285 5.48 10.80 3.67
CA LEU A 285 5.28 9.45 3.11
C LEU A 285 6.60 8.68 2.98
N THR A 286 7.73 9.37 3.04
CA THR A 286 9.06 8.78 3.11
C THR A 286 9.27 8.14 4.49
N GLY A 287 9.72 6.89 4.51
CA GLY A 287 9.94 6.14 5.76
C GLY A 287 8.77 5.26 6.22
N ILE A 288 7.67 5.17 5.44
CA ILE A 288 6.64 4.14 5.69
C ILE A 288 7.32 2.75 5.61
N PRO A 289 7.19 1.90 6.66
CA PRO A 289 7.83 0.60 6.66
C PRO A 289 7.41 -0.19 5.42
N THR A 290 8.38 -0.66 4.65
CA THR A 290 8.14 -1.40 3.40
C THR A 290 9.00 -2.64 3.38
N LEU A 291 8.39 -3.80 3.15
CA LEU A 291 9.07 -5.06 2.92
C LEU A 291 9.39 -5.20 1.44
N VAL A 292 10.69 -5.31 1.12
CA VAL A 292 11.19 -5.53 -0.23
C VAL A 292 11.95 -6.85 -0.23
N TYR A 293 11.36 -7.88 -0.82
CA TYR A 293 12.08 -9.13 -1.07
C TYR A 293 13.17 -8.91 -2.13
N ARG A 294 14.22 -9.74 -2.10
CA ARG A 294 15.33 -9.65 -3.07
C ARG A 294 14.83 -9.63 -4.52
N HIS A 295 13.87 -10.49 -4.82
CA HIS A 295 13.28 -10.66 -6.16
C HIS A 295 12.44 -9.46 -6.62
N ASP A 296 12.04 -8.59 -5.69
CA ASP A 296 11.22 -7.39 -5.94
C ASP A 296 12.05 -6.11 -6.07
N ARG A 297 13.38 -6.18 -5.94
CA ARG A 297 14.26 -5.01 -6.11
C ARG A 297 14.13 -4.45 -7.53
N ASN A 298 14.08 -3.12 -7.63
CA ASN A 298 14.13 -2.44 -8.92
C ASN A 298 15.57 -2.39 -9.41
N TYR A 299 16.01 -3.47 -10.05
CA TYR A 299 17.35 -3.59 -10.59
C TYR A 299 17.67 -2.55 -11.66
N GLU A 300 16.68 -2.03 -12.40
CA GLU A 300 16.92 -0.95 -13.37
C GLU A 300 17.40 0.33 -12.71
N GLN A 301 16.71 0.75 -11.64
CA GLN A 301 17.11 1.90 -10.87
C GLN A 301 18.47 1.64 -10.19
N LEU A 302 18.66 0.45 -9.63
CA LEU A 302 19.93 0.05 -9.01
C LEU A 302 21.09 0.13 -10.01
N PHE A 303 20.92 -0.37 -11.23
CA PHE A 303 21.95 -0.32 -12.27
C PHE A 303 22.25 1.12 -12.70
N ASN A 304 21.24 1.98 -12.79
CA ASN A 304 21.46 3.39 -13.07
C ASN A 304 22.23 4.08 -11.93
N ASP A 305 21.87 3.81 -10.68
CA ASP A 305 22.57 4.35 -9.51
C ASP A 305 24.03 3.90 -9.44
N VAL A 306 24.31 2.64 -9.80
CA VAL A 306 25.69 2.12 -9.92
C VAL A 306 26.43 2.78 -11.08
N ARG A 307 25.84 2.84 -12.29
CA ARG A 307 26.47 3.47 -13.47
C ARG A 307 26.75 4.96 -13.27
N ASN A 308 25.95 5.65 -12.45
CA ASN A 308 26.16 7.04 -12.11
C ASN A 308 27.36 7.25 -11.16
N LYS A 309 27.82 6.20 -10.48
CA LYS A 309 28.90 6.27 -9.47
C LYS A 309 30.16 5.51 -9.86
N LEU A 310 30.04 4.49 -10.70
CA LEU A 310 31.14 3.66 -11.18
C LEU A 310 30.99 3.37 -12.67
N ASP A 311 32.11 3.42 -13.37
CA ASP A 311 32.19 2.91 -14.73
C ASP A 311 31.94 1.39 -14.73
N GLN A 312 31.06 0.94 -15.63
CA GLN A 312 30.71 -0.48 -15.78
C GLN A 312 31.12 -0.96 -17.17
N SER A 313 31.73 -2.14 -17.24
CA SER A 313 32.20 -2.75 -18.48
C SER A 313 31.75 -4.21 -18.59
N ALA A 314 31.72 -4.73 -19.81
CA ALA A 314 31.43 -6.13 -20.06
C ALA A 314 32.44 -7.07 -19.38
N LEU A 315 31.97 -8.27 -19.02
CA LEU A 315 32.84 -9.33 -18.53
C LEU A 315 33.66 -9.92 -19.69
N PRO A 316 34.98 -10.11 -19.54
CA PRO A 316 35.78 -10.81 -20.54
C PRO A 316 35.28 -12.25 -20.71
N SER A 317 35.19 -12.73 -21.96
CA SER A 317 34.67 -14.08 -22.26
C SER A 317 35.45 -15.20 -21.55
N SER A 318 36.76 -15.00 -21.33
CA SER A 318 37.59 -15.93 -20.57
C SER A 318 37.18 -16.04 -19.10
N VAL A 319 36.76 -14.93 -18.48
CA VAL A 319 36.26 -14.87 -17.11
C VAL A 319 34.85 -15.48 -17.04
N MET A 320 33.98 -15.16 -18.00
CA MET A 320 32.63 -15.76 -18.08
C MET A 320 32.68 -17.29 -18.18
N ASN A 321 33.55 -17.83 -19.04
CA ASN A 321 33.70 -19.28 -19.23
C ASN A 321 34.25 -19.96 -17.97
N MET A 322 35.16 -19.31 -17.26
CA MET A 322 35.70 -19.81 -16.00
C MET A 322 34.65 -19.83 -14.89
N ILE A 323 33.93 -18.73 -14.68
CA ILE A 323 32.83 -18.67 -13.71
C ILE A 323 31.78 -19.73 -14.03
N SER A 324 31.44 -19.87 -15.32
CA SER A 324 30.49 -20.88 -15.80
C SER A 324 31.00 -22.30 -15.64
N GLY A 325 32.33 -22.50 -15.63
CA GLY A 325 32.99 -23.78 -15.42
C GLY A 325 33.06 -24.17 -13.94
N GLU A 326 33.38 -23.22 -13.07
CA GLU A 326 33.49 -23.41 -11.62
C GLU A 326 32.11 -23.55 -10.96
N LEU A 327 31.15 -22.66 -11.27
CA LEU A 327 29.82 -22.62 -10.63
C LEU A 327 28.81 -23.56 -11.30
N GLN A 328 28.98 -24.87 -11.13
CA GLN A 328 28.06 -25.88 -11.70
C GLN A 328 26.81 -26.17 -10.84
N SER A 329 26.89 -25.96 -9.53
CA SER A 329 25.77 -26.24 -8.62
C SER A 329 24.75 -25.10 -8.62
N TYR A 330 23.46 -25.44 -8.49
CA TYR A 330 22.41 -24.45 -8.26
C TYR A 330 22.67 -23.63 -6.99
N SER A 331 23.20 -24.26 -5.93
CA SER A 331 23.51 -23.56 -4.67
C SER A 331 24.61 -22.53 -4.87
N ASP A 332 25.73 -22.93 -5.48
CA ASP A 332 26.88 -22.05 -5.69
C ASP A 332 26.53 -20.84 -6.57
N VAL A 333 25.70 -21.04 -7.60
CA VAL A 333 25.18 -19.93 -8.43
C VAL A 333 24.27 -19.00 -7.62
N CYS A 334 23.43 -19.54 -6.73
CA CYS A 334 22.57 -18.72 -5.87
C CYS A 334 23.37 -17.92 -4.84
N ASP A 335 24.43 -18.51 -4.28
CA ASP A 335 25.33 -17.86 -3.33
C ASP A 335 26.10 -16.73 -4.04
N ALA A 336 26.69 -17.03 -5.20
CA ALA A 336 27.39 -16.04 -6.04
C ALA A 336 26.48 -14.88 -6.43
N LEU A 337 25.24 -15.17 -6.86
CA LEU A 337 24.26 -14.16 -7.21
C LEU A 337 23.90 -13.30 -5.99
N SER A 338 23.69 -13.92 -4.84
CA SER A 338 23.36 -13.20 -3.59
C SER A 338 24.46 -12.21 -3.19
N ILE A 339 25.73 -12.61 -3.29
CA ILE A 339 26.87 -11.74 -2.98
C ILE A 339 26.97 -10.59 -3.98
N THR A 340 26.75 -10.88 -5.27
CA THR A 340 26.75 -9.87 -6.33
C THR A 340 25.62 -8.84 -6.12
N GLU A 341 24.41 -9.30 -5.74
CA GLU A 341 23.27 -8.43 -5.43
C GLU A 341 23.49 -7.57 -4.18
N ILE A 342 24.18 -8.09 -3.17
CA ILE A 342 24.59 -7.34 -1.99
C ILE A 342 25.59 -6.25 -2.41
N THR A 343 26.62 -6.64 -3.17
CA THR A 343 27.66 -5.73 -3.66
C THR A 343 27.06 -4.60 -4.48
N LEU A 344 26.20 -4.90 -5.46
CA LEU A 344 25.47 -3.89 -6.24
C LEU A 344 24.67 -2.93 -5.34
N GLY A 345 24.04 -3.44 -4.28
CA GLY A 345 23.33 -2.63 -3.29
C GLY A 345 24.21 -1.59 -2.59
N PHE A 346 25.41 -1.99 -2.17
CA PHE A 346 26.37 -1.08 -1.53
C PHE A 346 27.00 -0.10 -2.52
N LEU A 347 27.38 -0.56 -3.72
CA LEU A 347 27.93 0.29 -4.77
C LEU A 347 26.94 1.38 -5.22
N ALA A 348 25.65 1.03 -5.32
CA ALA A 348 24.60 2.01 -5.62
C ALA A 348 24.49 3.11 -4.56
N MET A 349 24.89 2.85 -3.32
CA MET A 349 24.84 3.82 -2.22
C MET A 349 26.14 4.61 -2.08
N ALA A 350 27.29 3.94 -2.05
CA ALA A 350 28.57 4.56 -1.70
C ALA A 350 29.48 4.88 -2.90
N GLY A 351 29.34 4.17 -4.03
CA GLY A 351 30.39 4.15 -5.04
C GLY A 351 31.61 3.33 -4.58
N GLU A 352 32.61 3.15 -5.45
CA GLU A 352 33.97 2.67 -5.11
C GLU A 352 34.91 2.79 -6.34
N ASN A 353 36.19 2.46 -6.18
CA ASN A 353 37.11 2.29 -7.31
C ASN A 353 36.71 1.11 -8.22
N ALA A 354 36.39 1.40 -9.47
CA ALA A 354 35.98 0.43 -10.50
C ALA A 354 37.01 -0.68 -10.77
N GLU A 355 38.31 -0.40 -10.58
CA GLU A 355 39.42 -1.35 -10.76
C GLU A 355 39.74 -2.16 -9.49
N MET A 356 39.00 -1.99 -8.40
CA MET A 356 39.14 -2.86 -7.23
C MET A 356 38.66 -4.27 -7.56
N LEU A 357 39.34 -5.29 -7.06
CA LEU A 357 38.88 -6.67 -7.17
C LEU A 357 37.60 -6.86 -6.37
N LEU A 358 36.67 -7.62 -6.94
CA LEU A 358 35.40 -7.92 -6.29
C LEU A 358 35.61 -8.66 -4.96
N THR A 359 36.58 -9.59 -4.91
CA THR A 359 36.92 -10.34 -3.69
C THR A 359 37.44 -9.42 -2.59
N ASP A 360 38.33 -8.50 -2.92
CA ASP A 360 38.92 -7.57 -1.95
C ASP A 360 37.83 -6.65 -1.38
N TYR A 361 36.87 -6.22 -2.20
CA TYR A 361 35.74 -5.42 -1.72
C TYR A 361 34.85 -6.21 -0.75
N ILE A 362 34.58 -7.49 -1.05
CA ILE A 362 33.77 -8.36 -0.19
C ILE A 362 34.47 -8.61 1.16
N GLU A 363 35.78 -8.86 1.13
CA GLU A 363 36.56 -9.21 2.32
C GLU A 363 36.92 -7.99 3.16
N GLU A 364 37.44 -6.93 2.57
CA GLU A 364 38.00 -5.78 3.28
C GLU A 364 36.97 -4.69 3.58
N VAL A 365 36.03 -4.44 2.65
CA VAL A 365 35.04 -3.35 2.78
C VAL A 365 33.74 -3.85 3.39
N LEU A 366 33.16 -4.90 2.80
CA LEU A 366 31.90 -5.48 3.30
C LEU A 366 32.11 -6.37 4.53
N GLN A 367 33.36 -6.78 4.83
CA GLN A 367 33.71 -7.66 5.96
C GLN A 367 32.91 -8.97 5.96
N MET A 368 32.70 -9.53 4.76
CA MET A 368 31.89 -10.73 4.53
C MET A 368 32.72 -11.99 4.23
N GLY A 369 34.05 -11.92 4.27
CA GLY A 369 34.94 -13.04 3.93
C GLY A 369 34.58 -14.35 4.65
N ASP A 370 34.46 -14.32 5.97
CA ASP A 370 34.17 -15.50 6.80
C ASP A 370 32.77 -16.11 6.58
N GLN A 371 31.83 -15.32 6.06
CA GLN A 371 30.45 -15.74 5.79
C GLN A 371 30.26 -16.21 4.35
N THR A 372 31.27 -16.06 3.52
CA THR A 372 31.18 -16.32 2.09
C THR A 372 31.79 -17.67 1.76
N ASN A 373 31.09 -18.46 0.93
CA ASN A 373 31.59 -19.75 0.47
C ASN A 373 32.95 -19.57 -0.26
N PRO A 374 34.05 -20.19 0.21
CA PRO A 374 35.38 -20.02 -0.38
C PRO A 374 35.44 -20.41 -1.86
N HIS A 375 34.64 -21.39 -2.27
CA HIS A 375 34.54 -21.80 -3.67
C HIS A 375 33.95 -20.67 -4.55
N VAL A 376 32.96 -19.95 -4.03
CA VAL A 376 32.35 -18.82 -4.71
C VAL A 376 33.32 -17.64 -4.82
N LEU A 377 34.05 -17.31 -3.74
CA LEU A 377 35.10 -16.28 -3.78
C LEU A 377 36.18 -16.63 -4.82
N GLN A 378 36.60 -17.90 -4.85
CA GLN A 378 37.58 -18.37 -5.81
C GLN A 378 37.10 -18.24 -7.26
N ALA A 379 35.82 -18.51 -7.53
CA ALA A 379 35.23 -18.32 -8.86
C ALA A 379 35.19 -16.83 -9.27
N LEU A 380 35.00 -15.93 -8.30
CA LEU A 380 34.87 -14.49 -8.52
C LEU A 380 36.20 -13.71 -8.49
N ARG A 381 37.32 -14.34 -8.13
CA ARG A 381 38.65 -13.70 -7.94
C ARG A 381 39.20 -12.88 -9.12
N ARG A 382 38.68 -13.09 -10.34
CA ARG A 382 39.11 -12.34 -11.54
C ARG A 382 38.12 -11.23 -11.93
N CYS A 383 37.08 -11.03 -11.13
CA CYS A 383 36.13 -9.96 -11.33
C CYS A 383 36.61 -8.69 -10.63
N HIS A 384 36.36 -7.55 -11.27
CA HIS A 384 36.55 -6.22 -10.69
C HIS A 384 35.18 -5.58 -10.48
N LEU A 385 35.11 -4.50 -9.70
CA LEU A 385 33.84 -3.82 -9.42
C LEU A 385 33.16 -3.26 -10.68
N LYS A 386 33.93 -2.91 -11.72
CA LYS A 386 33.41 -2.53 -13.04
C LYS A 386 32.62 -3.65 -13.76
N HIS A 387 32.77 -4.91 -13.35
CA HIS A 387 32.09 -6.05 -13.96
C HIS A 387 30.76 -6.42 -13.27
N ASN A 388 30.36 -5.75 -12.18
CA ASN A 388 29.28 -6.20 -11.31
C ASN A 388 27.92 -6.38 -12.02
N ILE A 389 27.53 -5.45 -12.89
CA ILE A 389 26.25 -5.56 -13.62
C ILE A 389 26.29 -6.74 -14.60
N ALA A 390 27.37 -6.88 -15.36
CA ALA A 390 27.54 -8.01 -16.28
C ALA A 390 27.59 -9.35 -15.53
N LEU A 391 28.20 -9.37 -14.34
CA LEU A 391 28.26 -10.56 -13.48
C LEU A 391 26.87 -10.94 -12.97
N TRP A 392 26.08 -9.97 -12.55
CA TRP A 392 24.69 -10.20 -12.18
C TRP A 392 23.89 -10.81 -13.33
N GLN A 393 24.03 -10.27 -14.55
CA GLN A 393 23.32 -10.77 -15.74
C GLN A 393 23.71 -12.23 -16.06
N LEU A 394 25.01 -12.54 -16.02
CA LEU A 394 25.52 -13.89 -16.20
C LEU A 394 24.95 -14.85 -15.14
N LEU A 395 25.05 -14.50 -13.86
CA LEU A 395 24.62 -15.37 -12.74
C LEU A 395 23.09 -15.56 -12.73
N CYS A 396 22.31 -14.52 -13.04
CA CYS A 396 20.86 -14.60 -13.21
C CYS A 396 20.47 -15.58 -14.32
N THR A 397 21.13 -15.47 -15.48
CA THR A 397 20.91 -16.37 -16.63
C THR A 397 21.26 -17.81 -16.25
N ARG A 398 22.42 -18.02 -15.61
CA ARG A 398 22.85 -19.35 -15.14
C ARG A 398 21.90 -19.95 -14.11
N LYS A 399 21.40 -19.16 -13.15
CA LYS A 399 20.41 -19.62 -12.17
C LYS A 399 19.17 -20.17 -12.87
N SER A 400 18.66 -19.45 -13.87
CA SER A 400 17.50 -19.89 -14.65
C SER A 400 17.80 -21.10 -15.54
N GLU A 401 19.00 -21.21 -16.12
CA GLU A 401 19.41 -22.39 -16.87
C GLU A 401 19.46 -23.64 -15.97
N GLN A 402 19.98 -23.49 -14.74
CA GLN A 402 20.03 -24.56 -13.74
C GLN A 402 18.64 -24.98 -13.27
N LEU A 403 17.71 -24.04 -13.05
CA LEU A 403 16.30 -24.37 -12.77
C LEU A 403 15.69 -25.18 -13.90
N LEU A 404 15.95 -24.81 -15.15
CA LEU A 404 15.48 -25.54 -16.32
C LEU A 404 16.08 -26.95 -16.40
N ARG A 405 17.35 -27.15 -15.97
CA ARG A 405 17.98 -28.48 -15.85
C ARG A 405 17.28 -29.33 -14.79
N LEU A 406 16.88 -28.71 -13.68
CA LEU A 406 16.11 -29.33 -12.60
C LEU A 406 14.62 -29.52 -12.93
N LYS A 407 14.20 -29.28 -14.19
CA LYS A 407 12.79 -29.34 -14.64
C LYS A 407 11.86 -28.41 -13.85
N ARG A 408 12.38 -27.29 -13.33
CA ARG A 408 11.61 -26.22 -12.68
C ARG A 408 11.45 -25.05 -13.64
N ASP A 409 10.32 -24.36 -13.58
CA ASP A 409 10.10 -23.15 -14.38
C ASP A 409 10.97 -22.00 -13.84
N PRO A 410 11.90 -21.43 -14.62
CA PRO A 410 12.70 -20.29 -14.17
C PRO A 410 11.93 -18.97 -14.09
N PHE A 411 10.74 -18.90 -14.68
CA PHE A 411 9.96 -17.66 -14.81
C PHE A 411 8.61 -17.73 -14.09
N VAL A 412 8.50 -18.45 -12.96
CA VAL A 412 7.24 -18.62 -12.20
C VAL A 412 6.53 -17.28 -11.98
N ASP A 413 7.28 -16.24 -11.61
CA ASP A 413 6.75 -14.92 -11.26
C ASP A 413 6.37 -14.02 -12.46
N VAL A 414 6.68 -14.44 -13.69
CA VAL A 414 6.27 -13.70 -14.90
C VAL A 414 4.80 -13.98 -15.19
N SER A 415 4.07 -12.94 -15.62
CA SER A 415 2.65 -13.07 -15.98
C SER A 415 2.43 -14.14 -17.05
N THR A 416 1.33 -14.90 -16.94
CA THR A 416 0.98 -15.99 -17.86
C THR A 416 0.78 -15.52 -19.31
N VAL A 417 0.52 -14.23 -19.53
CA VAL A 417 0.38 -13.63 -20.87
C VAL A 417 1.68 -13.67 -21.69
N TYR A 418 2.85 -13.80 -21.05
CA TYR A 418 4.17 -13.93 -21.69
C TYR A 418 4.70 -15.37 -21.72
N LYS A 419 3.82 -16.35 -21.45
CA LYS A 419 4.13 -17.78 -21.35
C LYS A 419 3.42 -18.63 -22.39
N ALA A 420 3.06 -18.05 -23.54
CA ALA A 420 2.54 -18.82 -24.66
C ALA A 420 3.64 -19.73 -25.23
N GLU A 421 3.29 -20.98 -25.53
CA GLU A 421 4.21 -21.93 -26.15
C GLU A 421 4.47 -21.58 -27.61
N LEU A 422 5.65 -21.94 -28.12
CA LEU A 422 5.99 -21.77 -29.52
C LEU A 422 5.27 -22.83 -30.36
N SER A 423 4.65 -22.40 -31.47
CA SER A 423 4.14 -23.35 -32.46
C SER A 423 5.31 -24.06 -33.18
N PRO A 424 5.09 -25.25 -33.77
CA PRO A 424 6.16 -25.98 -34.48
C PRO A 424 6.82 -25.18 -35.59
N ASP A 425 6.08 -24.30 -36.28
CA ASP A 425 6.62 -23.50 -37.37
C ASP A 425 7.43 -22.31 -36.85
N ILE A 426 6.96 -21.64 -35.80
CA ILE A 426 7.73 -20.57 -35.14
C ILE A 426 9.01 -21.15 -34.51
N ALA A 427 8.95 -22.36 -33.93
CA ALA A 427 10.12 -23.03 -33.38
C ALA A 427 11.18 -23.36 -34.44
N LYS A 428 10.78 -23.70 -35.67
CA LYS A 428 11.72 -23.90 -36.78
C LYS A 428 12.43 -22.61 -37.16
N LEU A 429 11.70 -21.50 -37.24
CA LEU A 429 12.27 -20.17 -37.52
C LEU A 429 13.27 -19.76 -36.43
N LEU A 430 12.91 -19.97 -35.16
CA LEU A 430 13.81 -19.72 -34.04
C LEU A 430 15.09 -20.57 -34.15
N ASN A 431 14.98 -21.87 -34.43
CA ASN A 431 16.15 -22.74 -34.57
C ASN A 431 17.09 -22.30 -35.70
N ALA A 432 16.55 -21.81 -36.82
CA ALA A 432 17.36 -21.29 -37.92
C ALA A 432 18.20 -20.07 -37.48
N PHE A 433 17.62 -19.16 -36.69
CA PHE A 433 18.34 -18.06 -36.07
C PHE A 433 19.41 -18.56 -35.08
N LEU A 434 19.05 -19.47 -34.18
CA LEU A 434 19.93 -19.93 -33.09
C LEU A 434 21.24 -20.55 -33.60
N VAL A 435 21.22 -21.21 -34.76
CA VAL A 435 22.42 -21.83 -35.39
C VAL A 435 23.48 -20.78 -35.76
N GLN A 436 23.05 -19.60 -36.18
CA GLN A 436 23.95 -18.54 -36.66
C GLN A 436 24.18 -17.45 -35.62
N SER A 437 23.46 -17.50 -34.49
CA SER A 437 23.44 -16.43 -33.51
C SER A 437 24.56 -16.47 -32.47
N ARG A 438 24.85 -15.31 -31.86
CA ARG A 438 25.63 -15.22 -30.61
C ARG A 438 24.80 -15.68 -29.41
N LEU A 439 24.60 -17.00 -29.30
CA LEU A 439 23.66 -17.63 -28.38
C LEU A 439 23.80 -17.22 -26.91
N GLU A 440 25.04 -17.11 -26.40
CA GLU A 440 25.29 -16.73 -25.00
C GLU A 440 24.82 -15.29 -24.72
N THR A 441 25.16 -14.34 -25.60
CA THR A 441 24.74 -12.94 -25.49
C THR A 441 23.23 -12.81 -25.66
N PHE A 442 22.65 -13.51 -26.64
CA PHE A 442 21.20 -13.53 -26.85
C PHE A 442 20.44 -14.03 -25.63
N LEU A 443 20.90 -15.13 -25.02
CA LEU A 443 20.28 -15.67 -23.82
C LEU A 443 20.33 -14.70 -22.64
N GLN A 444 21.46 -14.02 -22.43
CA GLN A 444 21.63 -13.07 -21.33
C GLN A 444 20.78 -11.82 -21.51
N GLU A 445 20.73 -11.26 -22.71
CA GLU A 445 19.93 -10.06 -23.01
C GLU A 445 18.43 -10.35 -22.95
N LEU A 446 17.99 -11.47 -23.54
CA LEU A 446 16.60 -11.88 -23.46
C LEU A 446 16.19 -12.22 -22.01
N HIS A 447 17.08 -12.86 -21.24
CA HIS A 447 16.83 -13.12 -19.81
C HIS A 447 16.62 -11.82 -19.04
N GLU A 448 17.54 -10.87 -19.22
CA GLU A 448 17.48 -9.59 -18.54
C GLU A 448 16.20 -8.84 -18.88
N MET A 449 15.82 -8.77 -20.16
CA MET A 449 14.56 -8.14 -20.57
C MET A 449 13.35 -8.82 -19.91
N ILE A 450 13.28 -10.15 -19.89
CA ILE A 450 12.18 -10.88 -19.24
C ILE A 450 12.11 -10.55 -17.74
N VAL A 451 13.26 -10.56 -17.06
CA VAL A 451 13.33 -10.34 -15.61
C VAL A 451 13.06 -8.90 -15.22
N LEU A 452 13.54 -7.92 -15.98
CA LEU A 452 13.42 -6.50 -15.65
C LEU A 452 12.13 -5.88 -16.18
N LYS A 453 11.74 -6.18 -17.43
CA LYS A 453 10.60 -5.53 -18.11
C LYS A 453 9.31 -6.31 -18.02
N LEU A 454 9.35 -7.64 -18.07
CA LEU A 454 8.13 -8.46 -18.16
C LEU A 454 7.65 -9.05 -16.82
N ARG A 455 8.50 -9.05 -15.79
CA ARG A 455 8.15 -9.47 -14.42
C ARG A 455 7.29 -8.45 -13.64
N PRO A 456 7.47 -7.11 -13.74
CA PRO A 456 6.68 -6.16 -12.97
C PRO A 456 5.17 -6.24 -13.23
N VAL A 457 4.36 -5.92 -12.22
CA VAL A 457 2.88 -6.00 -12.30
C VAL A 457 2.28 -5.13 -13.42
N ARG A 458 2.94 -4.02 -13.77
CA ARG A 458 2.51 -3.08 -14.83
C ARG A 458 3.09 -3.41 -16.21
N ALA A 459 3.81 -4.52 -16.35
CA ALA A 459 4.46 -4.88 -17.61
C ALA A 459 3.49 -4.92 -18.80
N VAL A 460 2.24 -5.36 -18.59
CA VAL A 460 1.24 -5.48 -19.67
C VAL A 460 0.81 -4.12 -20.22
N ASP A 461 0.87 -3.07 -19.41
CA ASP A 461 0.50 -1.71 -19.83
C ASP A 461 1.59 -1.08 -20.71
N GLU A 462 2.86 -1.40 -20.45
CA GLU A 462 4.03 -0.87 -21.15
C GLU A 462 4.51 -1.77 -22.32
N PHE A 463 4.39 -3.09 -22.17
CA PHE A 463 4.85 -4.13 -23.10
C PHE A 463 3.69 -5.05 -23.48
N ARG A 464 3.01 -4.73 -24.59
CA ARG A 464 1.84 -5.53 -25.02
C ARG A 464 2.28 -6.90 -25.52
N PRO A 465 1.65 -8.01 -25.07
CA PRO A 465 2.06 -9.37 -25.44
C PRO A 465 1.93 -9.66 -26.94
N THR A 466 1.13 -8.86 -27.68
CA THR A 466 0.93 -8.99 -29.13
C THR A 466 2.01 -8.32 -29.96
N TRP A 467 2.95 -7.58 -29.36
CA TRP A 467 4.05 -6.95 -30.09
C TRP A 467 5.12 -7.99 -30.46
N SER A 468 5.88 -7.69 -31.53
CA SER A 468 7.05 -8.48 -31.90
C SER A 468 8.10 -8.43 -30.78
N LEU A 469 8.65 -9.60 -30.44
CA LEU A 469 9.76 -9.71 -29.48
C LEU A 469 11.00 -8.98 -30.03
N LYS A 470 11.21 -9.03 -31.34
CA LYS A 470 12.30 -8.34 -32.04
C LYS A 470 12.22 -6.83 -31.83
N GLU A 471 11.11 -6.22 -32.23
CA GLU A 471 10.87 -4.77 -32.13
C GLU A 471 10.91 -4.27 -30.69
N SER A 472 10.62 -5.14 -29.72
CA SER A 472 10.67 -4.80 -28.29
C SER A 472 12.09 -4.92 -27.70
N LEU A 473 12.91 -5.83 -28.23
CA LEU A 473 14.26 -6.12 -27.72
C LEU A 473 15.32 -5.22 -28.35
N ILE A 474 15.16 -4.81 -29.61
CA ILE A 474 16.14 -3.95 -30.30
C ILE A 474 16.34 -2.59 -29.61
N PRO A 475 15.30 -1.82 -29.26
CA PRO A 475 15.48 -0.55 -28.54
C PRO A 475 16.18 -0.72 -27.20
N TYR A 476 15.97 -1.88 -26.56
CA TYR A 476 16.62 -2.24 -25.31
C TYR A 476 18.11 -2.55 -25.49
N LEU A 477 18.49 -3.16 -26.61
CA LEU A 477 19.88 -3.43 -26.99
C LEU A 477 20.62 -2.18 -27.46
N ASP A 478 19.96 -1.30 -28.22
CA ASP A 478 20.51 -0.04 -28.70
C ASP A 478 20.88 0.89 -27.55
N ALA A 479 20.05 0.93 -26.50
CA ALA A 479 20.33 1.68 -25.28
C ALA A 479 21.61 1.20 -24.56
N LYS A 480 22.06 -0.04 -24.82
CA LYS A 480 23.30 -0.63 -24.30
C LYS A 480 24.45 -0.63 -25.31
N TYR A 481 24.24 -0.12 -26.53
CA TYR A 481 25.20 -0.22 -27.64
C TYR A 481 25.64 -1.66 -27.92
N SER A 482 24.70 -2.61 -27.85
CA SER A 482 24.99 -4.03 -28.07
C SER A 482 25.02 -4.37 -29.55
N ASP A 483 26.11 -4.97 -30.04
CA ASP A 483 26.25 -5.47 -31.42
C ASP A 483 25.17 -6.50 -31.81
N LEU A 484 24.51 -7.10 -30.82
CA LEU A 484 23.42 -8.05 -31.02
C LEU A 484 22.20 -7.40 -31.70
N ALA A 485 22.02 -6.08 -31.58
CA ALA A 485 20.89 -5.37 -32.17
C ALA A 485 20.81 -5.55 -33.70
N THR A 486 21.95 -5.42 -34.39
CA THR A 486 22.03 -5.59 -35.85
C THR A 486 21.75 -7.04 -36.27
N GLU A 487 22.27 -8.00 -35.52
CA GLU A 487 22.04 -9.43 -35.78
C GLU A 487 20.55 -9.81 -35.62
N LEU A 488 19.88 -9.23 -34.61
CA LEU A 488 18.43 -9.42 -34.44
C LEU A 488 17.63 -8.77 -35.56
N GLU A 489 18.00 -7.56 -35.96
CA GLU A 489 17.30 -6.83 -37.02
C GLU A 489 17.29 -7.61 -38.34
N GLU A 490 18.41 -8.23 -38.68
CA GLU A 490 18.56 -8.95 -39.95
C GLU A 490 17.99 -10.38 -39.93
N MET A 491 18.14 -11.11 -38.81
CA MET A 491 17.96 -12.57 -38.81
C MET A 491 16.88 -13.07 -37.85
N PHE A 492 16.39 -12.26 -36.91
CA PHE A 492 15.42 -12.73 -35.92
C PHE A 492 13.99 -12.71 -36.49
N PRO A 493 13.18 -13.78 -36.29
CA PRO A 493 11.84 -13.87 -36.85
C PRO A 493 10.86 -12.85 -36.26
N ASP A 494 10.11 -12.14 -37.12
CA ASP A 494 9.11 -11.15 -36.71
C ASP A 494 7.85 -11.80 -36.12
N GLU A 495 7.60 -13.07 -36.43
CA GLU A 495 6.45 -13.84 -35.96
C GLU A 495 6.53 -14.20 -34.46
N ILE A 496 7.72 -14.10 -33.86
CA ILE A 496 7.91 -14.36 -32.44
C ILE A 496 7.44 -13.14 -31.64
N LEU A 497 6.23 -13.22 -31.10
CA LEU A 497 5.66 -12.19 -30.24
C LEU A 497 6.22 -12.21 -28.81
N LEU A 498 6.05 -11.11 -28.07
CA LEU A 498 6.32 -11.00 -26.63
C LEU A 498 5.58 -12.05 -25.81
N SER A 499 4.38 -12.49 -26.25
CA SER A 499 3.65 -13.59 -25.61
C SER A 499 4.47 -14.88 -25.51
N HIS A 500 5.46 -15.07 -26.40
CA HIS A 500 6.32 -16.23 -26.46
C HIS A 500 7.69 -16.03 -25.77
N ALA A 501 7.95 -14.86 -25.16
CA ALA A 501 9.29 -14.49 -24.67
C ALA A 501 9.94 -15.57 -23.78
N THR A 502 9.18 -16.11 -22.82
CA THR A 502 9.70 -17.15 -21.91
C THR A 502 9.94 -18.48 -22.62
N ALA A 503 9.11 -18.85 -23.60
CA ALA A 503 9.26 -20.06 -24.40
C ALA A 503 10.46 -19.96 -25.35
N THR A 504 10.67 -18.80 -26.00
CA THR A 504 11.84 -18.47 -26.81
C THR A 504 13.13 -18.61 -25.99
N TRP A 505 13.17 -18.04 -24.78
CA TRP A 505 14.33 -18.18 -23.91
C TRP A 505 14.60 -19.63 -23.52
N LYS A 506 13.56 -20.38 -23.14
CA LYS A 506 13.67 -21.81 -22.78
C LYS A 506 14.18 -22.64 -23.96
N ALA A 507 13.68 -22.40 -25.16
CA ALA A 507 14.10 -23.09 -26.37
C ALA A 507 15.58 -22.81 -26.69
N ALA A 508 16.02 -21.55 -26.61
CA ALA A 508 17.42 -21.18 -26.79
C ALA A 508 18.33 -21.79 -25.71
N ALA A 509 17.88 -21.84 -24.46
CA ALA A 509 18.65 -22.42 -23.35
C ALA A 509 18.75 -23.95 -23.45
N VAL A 510 17.79 -24.60 -24.09
CA VAL A 510 17.86 -26.03 -24.43
C VAL A 510 18.77 -26.25 -25.64
N PHE A 511 18.69 -25.40 -26.66
CA PHE A 511 19.54 -25.49 -27.87
C PHE A 511 21.03 -25.34 -27.57
N LYS A 512 21.39 -24.54 -26.54
CA LYS A 512 22.77 -24.38 -26.05
C LYS A 512 23.37 -25.67 -25.48
N ARG A 513 22.54 -26.63 -25.07
CA ARG A 513 22.99 -27.91 -24.52
C ARG A 513 23.42 -28.84 -25.64
#